data_AF-A0A363NU46-F1
#
_entry.id   AF-A0A363NU46-F1
#
_cell.length_a   1.000
_cell.length_b   1.000
_cell.length_c   1.000
_cell.angle_alpha   90.00
_cell.angle_beta   90.00
_cell.angle_gamma   90.00
#
_symmetry.space_group_name_H-M   'P 1'
#
loop_
_entity.id
_entity.type
_entity.pdbx_description
1 polymer ?
#
loop_
_entity_poly.entity_id
_entity_poly.type
_entity_poly.pdbx_seq_one_letter_code
_entity_poly.pdbx_strand_id
1 'polypeptide(L)'
;MQQTFDYIHELLNRQMALRAKIEASPSAGEISFNYGEDYYQEEVRSMGLAMIREGMNDEGEQLILDFTLEHYPDKIDDERLWIQKMMRYLNAITDTLIDNLHAEGYKWLQGNVDMPNEHAIFYPIYELNADSLQSLELALNTIVDLSKPEELENLQGWLYYRSEKKC
;
A
#
# COMPACT_ATOMS: atom_id res chain seq x y z
N MET A 1 -8.39 23.24 9.27
CA MET A 1 -7.24 22.55 8.67
C MET A 1 -6.41 21.81 9.71
N GLN A 2 -5.98 22.43 10.82
CA GLN A 2 -5.23 21.75 11.89
C GLN A 2 -6.01 20.63 12.60
N GLN A 3 -7.27 20.87 12.96
CA GLN A 3 -8.11 19.89 13.66
C GLN A 3 -8.37 18.59 12.87
N THR A 4 -8.40 18.64 11.54
CA THR A 4 -8.62 17.45 10.69
C THR A 4 -7.35 16.60 10.63
N PHE A 5 -6.19 17.25 10.57
CA PHE A 5 -4.88 16.60 10.57
C PHE A 5 -4.59 15.94 11.94
N ASP A 6 -4.90 16.65 13.03
CA ASP A 6 -4.80 16.13 14.39
C ASP A 6 -5.72 14.91 14.61
N TYR A 7 -6.94 14.95 14.05
CA TYR A 7 -7.89 13.85 14.12
C TYR A 7 -7.44 12.61 13.33
N ILE A 8 -6.85 12.79 12.15
CA ILE A 8 -6.27 11.69 11.35
C ILE A 8 -5.07 11.06 12.09
N HIS A 9 -4.19 11.88 12.66
CA HIS A 9 -3.07 11.39 13.49
C HIS A 9 -3.57 10.63 14.73
N GLU A 10 -4.64 11.11 15.38
CA GLU A 10 -5.25 10.41 16.51
C GLU A 10 -5.87 9.06 16.11
N LEU A 11 -6.51 8.99 14.94
CA LEU A 11 -7.05 7.75 14.38
C LEU A 11 -5.95 6.74 14.06
N LEU A 12 -4.87 7.17 13.40
CA LEU A 12 -3.69 6.33 13.11
C LEU A 12 -3.04 5.80 14.40
N ASN A 13 -2.89 6.66 15.42
CA ASN A 13 -2.36 6.25 16.72
C ASN A 13 -3.27 5.24 17.42
N ARG A 14 -4.60 5.40 17.33
CA ARG A 14 -5.56 4.44 17.89
C ARG A 14 -5.55 3.12 17.12
N GLN A 15 -5.38 3.15 15.80
CA GLN A 15 -5.25 1.96 14.97
C GLN A 15 -3.97 1.19 15.31
N MET A 16 -2.83 1.87 15.43
CA MET A 16 -1.57 1.28 15.89
C MET A 16 -1.70 0.69 17.31
N ALA A 17 -2.39 1.38 18.23
CA ALA A 17 -2.61 0.89 19.59
C ALA A 17 -3.56 -0.33 19.65
N LEU A 18 -4.56 -0.39 18.76
CA LEU A 18 -5.43 -1.55 18.60
C LEU A 18 -4.67 -2.73 18.01
N ARG A 19 -3.79 -2.50 17.03
CA ARG A 19 -2.92 -3.52 16.43
C ARG A 19 -1.95 -4.12 17.44
N ALA A 20 -1.25 -3.28 18.21
CA ALA A 20 -0.37 -3.75 19.29
C ALA A 20 -1.12 -4.60 20.34
N LYS A 21 -2.40 -4.31 20.60
CA LYS A 21 -3.25 -5.12 21.49
C LYS A 21 -3.68 -6.45 20.87
N ILE A 22 -3.89 -6.51 19.56
CA ILE A 22 -4.20 -7.74 18.83
C ILE A 22 -2.96 -8.64 18.79
N GLU A 23 -1.79 -8.08 18.53
CA GLU A 23 -0.49 -8.77 18.55
C GLU A 23 -0.13 -9.29 19.94
N ALA A 24 -0.50 -8.55 21.00
CA ALA A 24 -0.34 -8.99 22.37
C ALA A 24 -1.39 -10.03 22.82
N SER A 25 -2.39 -10.34 21.99
CA SER A 25 -3.46 -11.28 22.34
C SER A 25 -2.99 -12.73 22.20
N PRO A 26 -3.08 -13.57 23.25
CA PRO A 26 -2.70 -14.99 23.18
C PRO A 26 -3.56 -15.84 22.23
N SER A 27 -4.66 -15.27 21.73
CA SER A 27 -5.57 -15.89 20.76
C SER A 27 -5.27 -15.50 19.30
N ALA A 28 -4.41 -14.50 19.07
CA ALA A 28 -3.76 -14.35 17.78
C ALA A 28 -2.70 -15.46 17.70
N GLY A 29 -2.79 -16.35 16.72
CA GLY A 29 -1.76 -17.37 16.53
C GLY A 29 -0.37 -16.75 16.31
N GLU A 30 0.67 -17.57 16.19
CA GLU A 30 1.98 -17.06 15.76
C GLU A 30 1.82 -16.30 14.44
N ILE A 31 2.08 -15.00 14.47
CA ILE A 31 2.06 -14.15 13.27
C ILE A 31 3.22 -14.61 12.41
N SER A 32 2.91 -15.28 11.30
CA SER A 32 3.92 -15.76 10.35
C SER A 32 4.32 -14.62 9.41
N PHE A 33 5.49 -14.07 9.65
CA PHE A 33 6.12 -13.07 8.80
C PHE A 33 6.83 -13.77 7.63
N ASN A 34 6.31 -13.57 6.42
CA ASN A 34 6.90 -14.09 5.18
C ASN A 34 7.30 -12.93 4.27
N TYR A 35 8.60 -12.79 3.99
CA TYR A 35 9.11 -11.75 3.11
C TYR A 35 8.41 -11.77 1.73
N GLY A 36 7.87 -10.62 1.34
CA GLY A 36 7.13 -10.40 0.09
C GLY A 36 5.67 -10.83 0.12
N GLU A 37 5.22 -11.49 1.19
CA GLU A 37 3.84 -11.96 1.39
C GLU A 37 3.23 -11.40 2.68
N ASP A 38 3.97 -10.54 3.37
CA ASP A 38 3.59 -9.93 4.63
C ASP A 38 2.89 -8.59 4.41
N TYR A 39 1.70 -8.48 4.99
CA TYR A 39 0.90 -7.26 4.97
C TYR A 39 1.62 -6.08 5.62
N TYR A 40 2.34 -6.31 6.73
CA TYR A 40 3.04 -5.24 7.45
C TYR A 40 4.20 -4.68 6.65
N GLN A 41 4.97 -5.55 6.01
CA GLN A 41 6.00 -5.13 5.06
C GLN A 41 5.44 -4.22 3.98
N GLU A 42 4.28 -4.57 3.44
CA GLU A 42 3.67 -3.84 2.33
C GLU A 42 3.12 -2.47 2.75
N GLU A 43 2.61 -2.37 3.98
CA GLU A 43 2.21 -1.09 4.58
C GLU A 43 3.42 -0.17 4.76
N VAL A 44 4.52 -0.69 5.32
CA VAL A 44 5.76 0.08 5.53
C VAL A 44 6.36 0.51 4.20
N ARG A 45 6.42 -0.39 3.20
CA ARG A 45 6.83 -0.09 1.83
C ARG A 45 6.04 1.07 1.24
N SER A 46 4.73 1.01 1.36
CA SER A 46 3.86 2.04 0.84
C SER A 46 4.07 3.39 1.55
N MET A 47 4.23 3.38 2.87
CA MET A 47 4.50 4.59 3.65
C MET A 47 5.86 5.20 3.26
N GLY A 48 6.92 4.39 3.17
CA GLY A 48 8.24 4.86 2.78
C GLY A 48 8.28 5.41 1.35
N LEU A 49 7.59 4.78 0.40
CA LEU A 49 7.45 5.31 -0.96
C LEU A 49 6.71 6.65 -1.00
N ALA A 50 5.68 6.84 -0.18
CA ALA A 50 4.99 8.13 -0.07
C ALA A 50 5.93 9.21 0.49
N MET A 51 6.72 8.90 1.51
CA MET A 51 7.71 9.83 2.07
C MET A 51 8.78 10.22 1.04
N ILE A 52 9.31 9.27 0.28
CA ILE A 52 10.26 9.51 -0.81
C ILE A 52 9.65 10.49 -1.83
N ARG A 53 8.36 10.33 -2.17
CA ARG A 53 7.66 11.24 -3.09
C ARG A 53 7.52 12.66 -2.54
N GLU A 54 7.36 12.81 -1.22
CA GLU A 54 7.31 14.11 -0.54
C GLU A 54 8.70 14.77 -0.39
N GLY A 55 9.77 14.12 -0.87
CA GLY A 55 11.13 14.62 -0.81
C GLY A 55 11.90 14.19 0.43
N MET A 56 11.30 13.36 1.29
CA MET A 56 11.93 12.71 2.44
C MET A 56 12.57 11.38 2.00
N ASN A 57 13.54 11.47 1.09
CA ASN A 57 14.13 10.29 0.45
C ASN A 57 14.82 9.38 1.48
N ASP A 58 15.69 9.96 2.31
CA ASP A 58 16.52 9.22 3.24
C ASP A 58 15.65 8.62 4.36
N GLU A 59 14.67 9.37 4.87
CA GLU A 59 13.76 8.90 5.92
C GLU A 59 12.81 7.80 5.41
N GLY A 60 12.31 7.93 4.19
CA GLY A 60 11.45 6.93 3.57
C GLY A 60 12.20 5.64 3.24
N GLU A 61 13.43 5.73 2.73
CA GLU A 61 14.29 4.55 2.54
C GLU A 61 14.63 3.90 3.88
N GLN A 62 15.05 4.69 4.87
CA GLN A 62 15.45 4.18 6.18
C GLN A 62 14.29 3.45 6.87
N LEU A 63 13.07 4.00 6.81
CA LEU A 63 11.87 3.36 7.35
C LEU A 63 11.66 1.94 6.80
N ILE A 64 11.78 1.76 5.47
CA ILE A 64 11.60 0.46 4.82
C ILE A 64 12.72 -0.51 5.21
N LEU A 65 13.96 0.00 5.27
CA LEU A 65 15.12 -0.81 5.60
C LEU A 65 15.16 -1.21 7.08
N ASP A 66 14.71 -0.35 7.99
CA ASP A 66 14.66 -0.64 9.42
C ASP A 66 13.67 -1.77 9.72
N PHE A 67 12.46 -1.71 9.14
CA PHE A 67 11.49 -2.79 9.25
C PHE A 67 12.04 -4.11 8.67
N THR A 68 12.71 -4.03 7.53
CA THR A 68 13.32 -5.20 6.90
C THR A 68 14.46 -5.76 7.75
N LEU A 69 15.29 -4.91 8.36
CA LEU A 69 16.36 -5.34 9.26
C LEU A 69 15.81 -6.04 10.51
N GLU A 70 14.69 -5.57 11.05
CA GLU A 70 14.05 -6.13 12.23
C GLU A 70 13.42 -7.51 11.96
N HIS A 71 12.71 -7.67 10.85
CA HIS A 71 11.90 -8.87 10.58
C HIS A 71 12.50 -9.82 9.53
N TYR A 72 13.32 -9.30 8.60
CA TYR A 72 13.88 -10.04 7.47
C TYR A 72 15.35 -9.66 7.20
N PRO A 73 16.26 -9.83 8.19
CA PRO A 73 17.63 -9.30 8.11
C PRO A 73 18.44 -9.84 6.93
N ASP A 74 18.12 -11.03 6.42
CA ASP A 74 18.74 -11.63 5.25
C ASP A 74 18.23 -11.07 3.91
N LYS A 75 17.26 -10.15 3.94
CA LYS A 75 16.57 -9.59 2.76
C LYS A 75 16.83 -8.10 2.53
N ILE A 76 17.74 -7.48 3.27
CA ILE A 76 18.05 -6.06 3.12
C ILE A 76 18.50 -5.71 1.70
N ASP A 77 19.36 -6.53 1.09
CA ASP A 77 19.84 -6.27 -0.27
C ASP A 77 18.73 -6.42 -1.31
N ASP A 78 17.84 -7.39 -1.11
CA ASP A 78 16.63 -7.58 -1.94
C ASP A 78 15.72 -6.35 -1.83
N GLU A 79 15.57 -5.80 -0.62
CA GLU A 79 14.75 -4.63 -0.35
C GLU A 79 15.33 -3.35 -0.93
N ARG A 80 16.64 -3.12 -0.81
CA ARG A 80 17.33 -1.99 -1.46
C ARG A 80 17.11 -2.00 -2.97
N LEU A 81 17.21 -3.18 -3.59
CA LEU A 81 16.94 -3.34 -5.02
C LEU A 81 15.46 -3.07 -5.35
N TRP A 82 14.55 -3.49 -4.48
CA TRP A 82 13.12 -3.22 -4.61
C TRP A 82 12.83 -1.71 -4.57
N ILE A 83 13.36 -0.98 -3.59
CA ILE A 83 13.20 0.48 -3.46
C ILE A 83 13.68 1.20 -4.72
N GLN A 84 14.87 0.85 -5.22
CA GLN A 84 15.41 1.42 -6.46
C GLN A 84 14.51 1.16 -7.68
N LYS A 85 13.94 -0.05 -7.79
CA LYS A 85 12.98 -0.36 -8.86
C LYS A 85 11.72 0.47 -8.70
N MET A 86 11.16 0.58 -7.50
CA MET A 86 9.92 1.31 -7.28
C MET A 86 10.09 2.80 -7.52
N MET A 87 11.20 3.41 -7.10
CA MET A 87 11.50 4.81 -7.46
C MET A 87 11.51 5.06 -8.97
N ARG A 88 11.81 4.05 -9.79
CA ARG A 88 11.80 4.14 -11.25
C ARG A 88 10.43 3.87 -11.88
N TYR A 89 9.64 2.98 -11.28
CA TYR A 89 8.38 2.48 -11.85
C TYR A 89 7.12 3.04 -11.19
N LEU A 90 7.26 3.86 -10.14
CA LEU A 90 6.15 4.55 -9.49
C LEU A 90 5.64 5.65 -10.43
N ASN A 91 4.50 5.38 -11.08
CA ASN A 91 3.91 6.26 -12.09
C ASN A 91 2.68 6.96 -11.53
N ALA A 92 2.50 8.24 -11.86
CA ALA A 92 1.25 8.92 -11.54
C ALA A 92 0.10 8.24 -12.29
N ILE A 93 -1.04 8.10 -11.63
CA ILE A 93 -2.26 7.63 -12.28
C ILE A 93 -2.69 8.70 -13.30
N THR A 94 -2.86 8.26 -14.54
CA THR A 94 -3.30 9.07 -15.68
C THR A 94 -4.27 8.24 -16.50
N ASP A 95 -5.15 8.89 -17.26
CA ASP A 95 -6.11 8.19 -18.14
C ASP A 95 -5.41 7.17 -19.06
N THR A 96 -4.26 7.56 -19.62
CA THR A 96 -3.46 6.66 -20.46
C THR A 96 -2.92 5.44 -19.70
N LEU A 97 -2.56 5.60 -18.42
CA LEU A 97 -2.12 4.48 -17.59
C LEU A 97 -3.31 3.55 -17.27
N ILE A 98 -4.49 4.10 -17.03
CA ILE A 98 -5.72 3.33 -16.81
C ILE A 98 -6.09 2.53 -18.07
N ASP A 99 -6.01 3.14 -19.26
CA ASP A 99 -6.23 2.45 -20.54
C ASP A 99 -5.25 1.27 -20.73
N ASN A 100 -3.98 1.45 -20.35
CA ASN A 100 -3.00 0.38 -20.41
C ASN A 100 -3.33 -0.77 -19.44
N LEU A 101 -3.78 -0.45 -18.23
CA LEU A 101 -4.21 -1.46 -17.26
C LEU A 101 -5.39 -2.29 -17.77
N HIS A 102 -6.36 -1.63 -18.42
CA HIS A 102 -7.46 -2.31 -19.08
C HIS A 102 -6.97 -3.25 -20.21
N ALA A 103 -6.02 -2.78 -21.03
CA ALA A 103 -5.45 -3.58 -22.10
C ALA A 103 -4.66 -4.80 -21.59
N GLU A 104 -4.03 -4.67 -20.41
CA GLU A 104 -3.33 -5.75 -19.72
C GLU A 104 -4.27 -6.72 -18.99
N GLY A 105 -5.56 -6.37 -18.86
CA GLY A 105 -6.60 -7.23 -18.30
C GLY A 105 -6.84 -7.03 -16.80
N TYR A 106 -6.25 -6.00 -16.19
CA TYR A 106 -6.54 -5.63 -14.82
C TYR A 106 -7.96 -5.07 -14.70
N LYS A 107 -8.60 -5.35 -13.57
CA LYS A 107 -10.00 -4.99 -13.33
C LYS A 107 -10.18 -4.06 -12.14
N TRP A 108 -9.28 -4.13 -11.17
CA TRP A 108 -9.34 -3.27 -9.98
C TRP A 108 -7.98 -2.69 -9.65
N LEU A 109 -8.00 -1.60 -8.89
CA LEU A 109 -6.84 -1.09 -8.16
C LEU A 109 -7.11 -1.23 -6.67
N GLN A 110 -6.08 -1.64 -5.94
CA GLN A 110 -6.12 -1.65 -4.49
C GLN A 110 -5.13 -0.62 -3.93
N GLY A 111 -5.66 0.32 -3.16
CA GLY A 111 -4.93 1.37 -2.48
C GLY A 111 -4.43 0.92 -1.10
N ASN A 112 -3.34 1.52 -0.67
CA ASN A 112 -2.81 1.37 0.68
C ASN A 112 -3.57 2.21 1.73
N VAL A 113 -4.36 3.20 1.31
CA VAL A 113 -5.08 4.13 2.19
C VAL A 113 -6.54 4.28 1.77
N ASP A 114 -7.40 4.54 2.75
CA ASP A 114 -8.87 4.60 2.63
C ASP A 114 -9.41 5.94 2.06
N MET A 115 -8.54 6.84 1.59
CA MET A 115 -8.97 8.12 1.01
C MET A 115 -8.27 8.40 -0.32
N PRO A 116 -8.97 8.99 -1.32
CA PRO A 116 -8.33 9.53 -2.51
C PRO A 116 -7.39 10.66 -2.09
N ASN A 117 -6.10 10.40 -2.23
CA ASN A 117 -5.02 11.31 -1.88
C ASN A 117 -4.00 11.26 -3.02
N GLU A 118 -3.41 12.40 -3.40
CA GLU A 118 -2.28 12.45 -4.34
C GLU A 118 -1.07 11.61 -3.90
N HIS A 119 -1.02 11.25 -2.61
CA HIS A 119 -0.04 10.35 -2.00
C HIS A 119 -0.49 8.89 -1.90
N ALA A 120 -1.72 8.57 -2.31
CA ALA A 120 -2.22 7.20 -2.31
C ALA A 120 -1.41 6.36 -3.31
N ILE A 121 -1.06 5.15 -2.90
CA ILE A 121 -0.30 4.21 -3.70
C ILE A 121 -1.22 3.03 -4.00
N PHE A 122 -1.40 2.76 -5.27
CA PHE A 122 -2.25 1.74 -5.82
C PHE A 122 -1.42 0.65 -6.49
N TYR A 123 -1.89 -0.58 -6.37
CA TYR A 123 -1.42 -1.69 -7.18
C TYR A 123 -2.59 -2.31 -7.94
N PRO A 124 -2.37 -2.75 -9.19
CA PRO A 124 -3.41 -3.33 -10.00
C PRO A 124 -3.64 -4.79 -9.61
N ILE A 125 -4.89 -5.24 -9.64
CA ILE A 125 -5.29 -6.62 -9.33
C ILE A 125 -6.25 -7.18 -10.39
N TYR A 126 -6.07 -8.46 -10.71
CA TYR A 126 -6.89 -9.18 -11.70
C TYR A 126 -8.21 -9.70 -11.12
N GLU A 127 -8.22 -10.05 -9.84
CA GLU A 127 -9.35 -10.65 -9.12
C GLU A 127 -9.36 -10.16 -7.66
N LEU A 128 -10.55 -9.94 -7.11
CA LEU A 128 -10.73 -9.56 -5.71
C LEU A 128 -10.48 -10.79 -4.81
N ASN A 129 -9.47 -10.69 -3.94
CA ASN A 129 -9.21 -11.71 -2.93
C ASN A 129 -10.11 -11.50 -1.68
N ALA A 130 -10.01 -12.41 -0.70
CA ALA A 130 -10.81 -12.34 0.53
C ALA A 130 -10.67 -10.99 1.26
N ASP A 131 -9.46 -10.43 1.30
CA ASP A 131 -9.17 -9.14 1.96
C ASP A 131 -9.78 -7.95 1.19
N SER A 132 -9.77 -8.03 -0.14
CA SER A 132 -10.39 -7.03 -1.02
C SER A 132 -11.92 -7.04 -0.85
N LEU A 133 -12.51 -8.24 -0.77
CA LEU A 133 -13.94 -8.41 -0.51
C LEU A 133 -14.32 -7.86 0.88
N GLN A 134 -13.50 -8.16 1.90
CA GLN A 134 -13.72 -7.63 3.24
C GLN A 134 -13.60 -6.09 3.26
N SER A 135 -12.67 -5.51 2.50
CA SER A 135 -12.52 -4.06 2.39
C SER A 135 -13.78 -3.42 1.79
N LEU A 136 -14.36 -4.04 0.76
CA LEU A 136 -15.63 -3.61 0.17
C LEU A 136 -16.80 -3.74 1.15
N GLU A 137 -16.87 -4.83 1.92
CA GLU A 137 -17.90 -5.03 2.96
C GLU A 137 -17.82 -3.99 4.09
N LEU A 138 -16.60 -3.56 4.42
CA LEU A 138 -16.34 -2.50 5.39
C LEU A 138 -16.54 -1.09 4.82
N ALA A 139 -16.95 -0.98 3.55
CA ALA A 139 -17.12 0.28 2.82
C ALA A 139 -15.84 1.15 2.81
N LEU A 140 -14.67 0.50 2.77
CA LEU A 140 -13.39 1.18 2.58
C LEU A 140 -13.25 1.57 1.11
N ASN A 141 -12.76 2.78 0.84
CA ASN A 141 -12.49 3.30 -0.51
C ASN A 141 -11.09 2.89 -1.01
N THR A 142 -10.57 1.77 -0.49
CA THR A 142 -9.28 1.21 -0.87
C THR A 142 -9.35 0.37 -2.14
N ILE A 143 -10.54 0.05 -2.65
CA ILE A 143 -10.72 -0.69 -3.90
C ILE A 143 -11.39 0.22 -4.92
N VAL A 144 -10.76 0.35 -6.08
CA VAL A 144 -11.27 1.11 -7.22
C VAL A 144 -11.58 0.13 -8.35
N ASP A 145 -12.82 0.13 -8.80
CA ASP A 145 -13.29 -0.63 -9.95
C ASP A 145 -12.96 0.12 -11.24
N LEU A 146 -12.01 -0.40 -12.01
CA LEU A 146 -11.59 0.23 -13.26
C LEU A 146 -12.72 0.28 -14.30
N SER A 147 -13.75 -0.56 -14.18
CA SER A 147 -14.88 -0.57 -15.12
C SER A 147 -15.87 0.57 -14.92
N LYS A 148 -15.76 1.32 -13.82
CA LYS A 148 -16.68 2.40 -13.45
C LYS A 148 -16.03 3.78 -13.66
N PRO A 149 -16.45 4.53 -14.69
CA PRO A 149 -15.90 5.85 -14.98
C PRO A 149 -15.97 6.82 -13.79
N GLU A 150 -17.05 6.76 -13.01
CA GLU A 150 -17.26 7.63 -11.85
C GLU A 150 -16.21 7.45 -10.74
N GLU A 151 -15.59 6.26 -10.61
CA GLU A 151 -14.53 6.02 -9.65
C GLU A 151 -13.16 6.52 -10.16
N LEU A 152 -13.04 6.74 -11.48
CA LEU A 152 -11.81 7.17 -12.14
C LEU A 152 -11.70 8.70 -12.27
N GLU A 153 -12.82 9.42 -12.38
CA GLU A 153 -12.85 10.87 -12.66
C GLU A 153 -12.03 11.73 -11.68
N ASN A 154 -11.85 11.26 -10.44
CA ASN A 154 -11.06 11.96 -9.41
C ASN A 154 -9.96 11.07 -8.80
N LEU A 155 -9.58 9.99 -9.49
CA LEU A 155 -8.57 9.08 -8.98
C LEU A 155 -7.20 9.75 -9.04
N GLN A 156 -6.69 10.10 -7.86
CA GLN A 156 -5.36 10.65 -7.68
C GLN A 156 -4.51 9.66 -6.91
N GLY A 157 -3.23 9.60 -7.26
CA GLY A 157 -2.27 8.72 -6.62
C GLY A 157 -1.25 8.16 -7.61
N TRP A 158 -0.54 7.16 -7.15
CA TRP A 158 0.57 6.54 -7.85
C TRP A 158 0.34 5.07 -7.99
N LEU A 159 0.58 4.55 -9.19
CA LEU A 159 0.57 3.13 -9.45
C LEU A 159 1.98 2.57 -9.29
N TYR A 160 2.09 1.47 -8.57
CA TYR A 160 3.26 0.60 -8.63
C TYR A 160 2.82 -0.81 -8.98
N TYR A 161 3.65 -1.50 -9.75
CA TYR A 161 3.41 -2.88 -10.12
C TYR A 161 4.02 -3.78 -9.04
N ARG A 162 3.17 -4.55 -8.36
CA ARG A 162 3.66 -5.67 -7.56
C ARG A 162 4.30 -6.68 -8.49
N SER A 163 5.40 -7.29 -8.03
CA SER A 163 5.93 -8.47 -8.69
C SER A 163 4.99 -9.64 -8.40
N GLU A 164 3.86 -9.72 -9.11
CA GLU A 164 2.96 -10.86 -8.97
C GLU A 164 3.73 -12.15 -9.31
N LYS A 165 3.62 -13.16 -8.44
CA LYS A 165 3.95 -14.52 -8.82
C LYS A 165 3.03 -14.89 -9.97
N LYS A 166 3.59 -15.16 -11.14
CA LYS A 166 2.90 -15.94 -12.16
C LYS A 166 2.51 -17.26 -11.50
N CYS A 167 1.22 -17.44 -11.23
CA CYS A 167 0.65 -18.75 -10.91
C CYS A 167 0.91 -19.72 -12.06
#